data_AF-A0A950BRB6-F1
#
_entry.id   AF-A0A950BRB6-F1
#
_cell.length_a   1.000
_cell.length_b   1.000
_cell.length_c   1.000
_cell.angle_alpha   90.00
_cell.angle_beta   90.00
_cell.angle_gamma   90.00
#
_symmetry.space_group_name_H-M   'P 1'
#
loop_
_entity.id
_entity.type
_entity.pdbx_description
1 polymer ?
#
loop_
_entity_poly.entity_id
_entity_poly.type
_entity_poly.pdbx_seq_one_letter_code
_entity_poly.pdbx_strand_id
1 'polypeptide(L)'
;MRAPRPIARLLRLTDPRAALESLIETKGVVKTVESGALEYKGAQKGQERYSFAKIPHTLDIPDLIELQKESFNWFITEGLREAFASISPIKDFTGNLILEFGEHSLGEPKYTVEECRERDMTYCAPLRVRVRLITSESGEIKGIPDQEIFMGDLPLMTEKGTFMINGAERVIVSQLVRSPGVYFLQDTDTNGRPIFIATVIPNRGAWIEFETDNGGKNDTSEGTIGVRIDKNRKIIVTTFVRALDKKYETDDALRKTFADPLTGEVPAIIENCLEKDKDIKTREDALKEVYKKLRPGEPENPDNAETLLRNTFFDDKRYDLAAVGRYKVNRKLEKQFALMNYTPSRVEDVRDSHGNVKEKALRHLTKEDMIAVVRHLVEVVNGSQHVDDIDHLGNRRVRSVGELLQNQFRVGLLRLERVVRERMTVQDLETVTPQVLINIRPVVAAIKEFFGSSQLSQFMDQTNSLAELTHKRRLSALGPGGLSRERAGFEVRDVHHSHYGRICPIETPEGPNIGLIGSLATYARVNRYGFIETPYRVV
;
A
#
# COMPACT_ATOMS: atom_id res chain seq x y z
N MET A 1 -11.09 9.53 -57.16
CA MET A 1 -11.43 8.42 -56.25
C MET A 1 -10.71 8.61 -54.91
N ARG A 2 -11.31 9.43 -54.04
CA ARG A 2 -11.00 9.60 -52.62
C ARG A 2 -12.31 10.09 -52.01
N ALA A 3 -12.95 9.27 -51.18
CA ALA A 3 -14.06 9.71 -50.36
C ALA A 3 -13.51 10.14 -48.99
N PRO A 4 -13.90 11.31 -48.46
CA PRO A 4 -13.49 11.76 -47.13
C PRO A 4 -14.32 11.11 -46.02
N ARG A 5 -13.67 10.95 -44.87
CA ARG A 5 -14.18 10.35 -43.61
C ARG A 5 -15.37 11.13 -43.04
N PRO A 6 -16.36 10.47 -42.39
CA PRO A 6 -17.30 11.15 -41.53
C PRO A 6 -16.77 11.25 -40.09
N ILE A 7 -17.10 12.40 -39.51
CA ILE A 7 -16.82 12.90 -38.17
C ILE A 7 -17.40 11.96 -37.10
N ALA A 8 -16.56 11.44 -36.20
CA ALA A 8 -16.98 10.72 -35.01
C ALA A 8 -17.58 11.72 -34.00
N ARG A 9 -18.90 11.66 -33.85
CA ARG A 9 -19.70 12.45 -32.93
C ARG A 9 -19.60 11.82 -31.53
N LEU A 10 -19.28 12.65 -30.53
CA LEU A 10 -19.42 12.32 -29.11
C LEU A 10 -20.80 11.70 -28.83
N LEU A 11 -20.82 10.42 -28.44
CA LEU A 11 -21.96 9.84 -27.73
C LEU A 11 -21.79 10.19 -26.25
N ARG A 12 -22.48 11.25 -25.82
CA ARG A 12 -22.82 11.45 -24.41
C ARG A 12 -23.67 10.25 -24.00
N LEU A 13 -23.18 9.49 -23.02
CA LEU A 13 -23.92 8.44 -22.33
C LEU A 13 -25.23 9.04 -21.81
N THR A 14 -26.31 8.77 -22.53
CA THR A 14 -27.67 9.08 -22.13
C THR A 14 -28.22 7.84 -21.44
N ASP A 15 -28.52 8.05 -20.16
CA ASP A 15 -29.35 7.24 -19.28
C ASP A 15 -28.92 5.79 -18.94
N PRO A 16 -28.30 5.57 -17.77
CA PRO A 16 -28.01 4.24 -17.23
C PRO A 16 -29.27 3.41 -16.91
N ARG A 17 -30.48 4.01 -16.87
CA ARG A 17 -31.73 3.27 -16.60
C ARG A 17 -32.17 2.40 -17.76
N ALA A 18 -31.96 2.85 -19.01
CA ALA A 18 -32.40 2.10 -20.20
C ALA A 18 -31.62 0.78 -20.38
N ALA A 19 -30.35 0.73 -19.98
CA ALA A 19 -29.56 -0.50 -20.01
C ALA A 19 -29.97 -1.50 -18.92
N LEU A 20 -30.53 -1.01 -17.79
CA LEU A 20 -31.02 -1.84 -16.71
C LEU A 20 -32.40 -2.45 -17.04
N GLU A 21 -33.26 -1.70 -17.72
CA GLU A 21 -34.60 -2.15 -18.12
C GLU A 21 -34.55 -3.23 -19.21
N SER A 22 -33.60 -3.16 -20.16
CA SER A 22 -33.45 -4.20 -21.19
C SER A 22 -32.95 -5.55 -20.64
N LEU A 23 -32.34 -5.56 -19.45
CA LEU A 23 -31.88 -6.78 -18.76
C LEU A 23 -32.99 -7.47 -17.96
N ILE A 24 -34.13 -6.81 -17.77
CA ILE A 24 -35.25 -7.30 -16.96
C ILE A 24 -36.28 -8.09 -17.80
N GLU A 25 -36.35 -7.89 -19.12
CA GLU A 25 -37.40 -8.49 -19.96
C GLU A 25 -37.17 -9.97 -20.38
N THR A 26 -36.02 -10.59 -20.11
CA THR A 26 -35.73 -11.93 -20.71
C THR A 26 -35.90 -13.16 -19.81
N LYS A 27 -36.49 -13.07 -18.61
CA LYS A 27 -36.80 -14.28 -17.83
C LYS A 27 -38.13 -14.24 -17.08
N GLY A 28 -39.14 -14.83 -17.72
CA GLY A 28 -40.07 -15.76 -17.07
C GLY A 28 -41.11 -15.17 -16.12
N VAL A 29 -42.32 -14.99 -16.65
CA VAL A 29 -43.59 -14.73 -15.96
C VAL A 29 -43.74 -15.53 -14.65
N VAL A 30 -43.90 -14.82 -13.54
CA VAL A 30 -44.32 -15.38 -12.24
C VAL A 30 -45.86 -15.35 -12.19
N LYS A 31 -46.50 -16.51 -12.09
CA LYS A 31 -47.91 -16.61 -11.71
C LYS A 31 -48.03 -16.37 -10.21
N THR A 32 -48.82 -15.37 -9.82
CA THR A 32 -49.28 -15.15 -8.46
C THR A 32 -50.16 -16.32 -8.02
N VAL A 33 -49.75 -17.02 -6.96
CA VAL A 33 -50.61 -17.91 -6.18
C VAL A 33 -50.94 -17.17 -4.88
N GLU A 34 -52.23 -17.05 -4.58
CA GLU A 34 -52.78 -16.44 -3.36
C GLU A 34 -52.42 -17.27 -2.12
N SER A 35 -51.21 -17.09 -1.61
CA SER A 35 -50.85 -17.36 -0.21
C SER A 35 -49.48 -16.73 0.02
N GLY A 36 -49.37 -15.78 0.96
CA GLY A 36 -48.21 -14.90 1.15
C GLY A 36 -46.91 -15.57 1.63
N ALA A 37 -46.42 -16.57 0.91
CA ALA A 37 -45.10 -17.17 1.09
C ALA A 37 -44.14 -16.63 0.02
N LEU A 38 -43.11 -15.90 0.44
CA LEU A 38 -41.97 -15.58 -0.40
C LEU A 38 -41.12 -16.85 -0.55
N GLU A 39 -41.09 -17.45 -1.75
CA GLU A 39 -40.20 -18.57 -2.06
C GLU A 39 -38.73 -18.11 -2.01
N TYR A 40 -37.96 -18.70 -1.10
CA TYR A 40 -36.52 -18.52 -1.01
C TYR A 40 -35.82 -19.40 -2.05
N LYS A 41 -35.11 -18.81 -3.01
CA LYS A 41 -34.29 -19.51 -4.04
C LYS A 41 -33.03 -20.23 -3.49
N GLY A 42 -32.97 -20.53 -2.20
CA GLY A 42 -31.84 -21.20 -1.54
C GLY A 42 -32.16 -22.57 -0.93
N ALA A 43 -33.41 -23.03 -1.00
CA ALA A 43 -33.74 -24.38 -0.53
C ALA A 43 -33.21 -25.42 -1.51
N GLN A 44 -32.59 -26.49 -0.99
CA GLN A 44 -32.43 -27.73 -1.74
C GLN A 44 -33.76 -28.07 -2.42
N LYS A 45 -33.74 -28.48 -3.69
CA LYS A 45 -34.92 -29.01 -4.39
C LYS A 45 -35.66 -29.99 -3.46
N GLY A 46 -36.80 -29.58 -2.92
CA GLY A 46 -37.68 -30.46 -2.12
C GLY A 46 -38.02 -30.05 -0.69
N GLN A 47 -37.51 -28.95 -0.12
CA GLN A 47 -37.98 -28.45 1.18
C GLN A 47 -38.62 -27.07 1.08
N GLU A 48 -39.93 -27.01 1.26
CA GLU A 48 -40.66 -25.75 1.45
C GLU A 48 -40.30 -25.15 2.80
N ARG A 49 -39.79 -23.91 2.80
CA ARG A 49 -39.49 -23.15 4.02
C ARG A 49 -40.40 -21.94 4.09
N TYR A 50 -41.25 -21.89 5.12
CA TYR A 50 -42.10 -20.75 5.41
C TYR A 50 -41.25 -19.57 5.95
N SER A 51 -41.38 -18.40 5.33
CA SER A 51 -40.68 -17.17 5.72
C SER A 51 -41.68 -16.17 6.31
N PHE A 52 -41.33 -15.58 7.47
CA PHE A 52 -42.11 -14.50 8.12
C PHE A 52 -41.58 -13.10 7.78
N ALA A 53 -40.72 -12.97 6.76
CA ALA A 53 -40.14 -11.70 6.38
C ALA A 53 -41.22 -10.71 5.89
N LYS A 54 -41.30 -9.54 6.52
CA LYS A 54 -42.22 -8.45 6.14
C LYS A 54 -41.58 -7.42 5.21
N ILE A 55 -40.25 -7.43 5.11
CA ILE A 55 -39.48 -6.53 4.26
C ILE A 55 -39.15 -7.23 2.93
N PRO A 56 -39.23 -6.51 1.79
CA PRO A 56 -38.91 -7.09 0.50
C PRO A 56 -37.41 -7.42 0.42
N HIS A 57 -37.10 -8.53 -0.24
CA HIS A 57 -35.74 -8.91 -0.56
C HIS A 57 -35.23 -8.06 -1.73
N THR A 58 -34.36 -7.08 -1.47
CA THR A 58 -33.92 -6.10 -2.49
C THR A 58 -32.57 -6.40 -3.13
N LEU A 59 -31.72 -7.19 -2.50
CA LEU A 59 -30.36 -7.49 -2.97
C LEU A 59 -29.96 -8.89 -2.53
N ASP A 60 -29.47 -9.71 -3.47
CA ASP A 60 -28.95 -11.04 -3.18
C ASP A 60 -27.62 -10.98 -2.43
N ILE A 61 -27.37 -12.00 -1.60
CA ILE A 61 -26.10 -12.16 -0.88
C ILE A 61 -24.97 -12.36 -1.92
N PRO A 62 -23.86 -11.61 -1.83
CA PRO A 62 -22.72 -11.77 -2.75
C PRO A 62 -21.99 -13.10 -2.56
N ASP A 63 -21.05 -13.44 -3.45
CA ASP A 63 -20.16 -14.58 -3.22
C ASP A 63 -19.32 -14.31 -1.96
N LEU A 64 -19.57 -15.10 -0.92
CA LEU A 64 -18.98 -14.90 0.39
C LEU A 64 -17.46 -15.17 0.44
N ILE A 65 -16.88 -15.76 -0.61
CA ILE A 65 -15.42 -15.93 -0.73
C ILE A 65 -14.81 -15.10 -1.88
N GLU A 66 -15.56 -14.14 -2.43
CA GLU A 66 -15.10 -13.28 -3.55
C GLU A 66 -13.77 -12.59 -3.25
N LEU A 67 -13.60 -12.07 -2.02
CA LEU A 67 -12.38 -11.36 -1.60
C LEU A 67 -11.11 -12.19 -1.79
N GLN A 68 -11.16 -13.49 -1.46
CA GLN A 68 -10.01 -14.38 -1.57
C GLN A 68 -9.68 -14.61 -3.05
N LYS A 69 -10.71 -14.96 -3.85
CA LYS A 69 -10.56 -15.30 -5.27
C LYS A 69 -10.13 -14.11 -6.11
N GLU A 70 -10.84 -12.98 -6.00
CA GLU A 70 -10.54 -11.77 -6.75
C GLU A 70 -9.15 -11.23 -6.43
N SER A 71 -8.78 -11.23 -5.14
CA SER A 71 -7.46 -10.76 -4.74
C SER A 71 -6.33 -11.65 -5.26
N PHE A 72 -6.48 -12.97 -5.23
CA PHE A 72 -5.47 -13.88 -5.78
C PHE A 72 -5.40 -13.79 -7.30
N ASN A 73 -6.55 -13.68 -7.97
CA ASN A 73 -6.61 -13.48 -9.42
C ASN A 73 -5.91 -12.18 -9.85
N TRP A 74 -6.12 -11.08 -9.12
CA TRP A 74 -5.39 -9.84 -9.32
C TRP A 74 -3.87 -10.04 -9.16
N PHE A 75 -3.44 -10.78 -8.15
CA PHE A 75 -2.01 -11.03 -7.92
C PHE A 75 -1.35 -11.76 -9.10
N ILE A 76 -1.97 -12.82 -9.63
CA ILE A 76 -1.39 -13.59 -10.74
C ILE A 76 -1.42 -12.84 -12.08
N THR A 77 -2.42 -11.96 -12.30
CA THR A 77 -2.60 -11.24 -13.57
C THR A 77 -1.85 -9.90 -13.61
N GLU A 78 -1.91 -9.12 -12.53
CA GLU A 78 -1.33 -7.78 -12.44
C GLU A 78 -0.23 -7.69 -11.37
N GLY A 79 -0.45 -8.26 -10.19
CA GLY A 79 0.46 -8.09 -9.05
C GLY A 79 1.88 -8.59 -9.30
N LEU A 80 2.04 -9.75 -9.96
CA LEU A 80 3.34 -10.28 -10.39
C LEU A 80 4.04 -9.38 -11.39
N ARG A 81 3.30 -8.86 -12.38
CA ARG A 81 3.82 -7.93 -13.40
C ARG A 81 4.36 -6.66 -12.73
N GLU A 82 3.59 -6.08 -11.82
CA GLU A 82 4.01 -4.92 -11.03
C GLU A 82 5.24 -5.21 -10.16
N ALA A 83 5.35 -6.42 -9.61
CA ALA A 83 6.49 -6.81 -8.78
C ALA A 83 7.77 -6.93 -9.62
N PHE A 84 7.72 -7.57 -10.79
CA PHE A 84 8.86 -7.62 -11.72
C PHE A 84 9.24 -6.23 -12.23
N ALA A 85 8.26 -5.42 -12.62
CA ALA A 85 8.49 -4.05 -13.07
C ALA A 85 9.13 -3.17 -11.98
N SER A 86 8.93 -3.49 -10.70
CA SER A 86 9.51 -2.70 -9.60
C SER A 86 11.02 -2.87 -9.43
N ILE A 87 11.61 -3.97 -9.91
CA ILE A 87 13.06 -4.21 -9.89
C ILE A 87 13.71 -4.02 -11.27
N SER A 88 12.91 -3.98 -12.34
CA SER A 88 13.38 -3.82 -13.71
C SER A 88 13.45 -2.34 -14.13
N PRO A 89 14.45 -1.90 -14.91
CA PRO A 89 15.66 -2.64 -15.28
C PRO A 89 16.67 -2.72 -14.13
N ILE A 90 17.43 -3.82 -14.10
CA ILE A 90 18.61 -3.96 -13.24
C ILE A 90 19.82 -3.55 -14.06
N LYS A 91 20.59 -2.58 -13.55
CA LYS A 91 21.84 -2.12 -14.16
C LYS A 91 23.02 -2.52 -13.27
N ASP A 92 24.13 -2.86 -13.88
CA ASP A 92 25.43 -2.97 -13.20
C ASP A 92 25.94 -1.59 -12.75
N PHE A 93 27.09 -1.57 -12.06
CA PHE A 93 27.66 -0.33 -11.53
C PHE A 93 28.22 0.60 -12.60
N THR A 94 28.64 0.06 -13.76
CA THR A 94 29.18 0.83 -14.89
C THR A 94 28.12 1.28 -15.88
N GLY A 95 26.93 0.67 -15.86
CA GLY A 95 25.84 0.90 -16.80
C GLY A 95 25.96 0.09 -18.10
N ASN A 96 26.91 -0.82 -18.22
CA ASN A 96 27.20 -1.57 -19.45
C ASN A 96 26.31 -2.80 -19.62
N LEU A 97 25.86 -3.41 -18.52
CA LEU A 97 24.93 -4.53 -18.52
C LEU A 97 23.57 -4.11 -17.96
N ILE A 98 22.52 -4.42 -18.71
CA ILE A 98 21.13 -4.16 -18.32
C ILE A 98 20.33 -5.45 -18.45
N LEU A 99 19.72 -5.88 -17.34
CA LEU A 99 18.80 -7.02 -17.31
C LEU A 99 17.36 -6.54 -17.14
N GLU A 100 16.50 -6.95 -18.06
CA GLU A 100 15.08 -6.60 -18.11
C GLU A 100 14.21 -7.83 -17.89
N PHE A 101 13.18 -7.67 -17.05
CA PHE A 101 12.14 -8.69 -16.87
C PHE A 101 10.95 -8.32 -17.75
N GLY A 102 10.56 -9.23 -18.63
CA GLY A 102 9.40 -9.11 -19.51
C GLY A 102 8.16 -9.81 -18.95
N GLU A 103 7.41 -10.45 -19.84
CA GLU A 103 6.17 -11.14 -19.49
C GLU A 103 6.42 -12.40 -18.66
N HIS A 104 5.54 -12.64 -17.69
CA HIS A 104 5.50 -13.86 -16.89
C HIS A 104 4.40 -14.80 -17.36
N SER A 105 4.62 -16.10 -17.19
CA SER A 105 3.64 -17.15 -17.47
C SER A 105 3.59 -18.16 -16.32
N LEU A 106 2.40 -18.69 -16.06
CA LEU A 106 2.20 -19.80 -15.14
C LEU A 106 1.90 -21.05 -15.97
N GLY A 107 2.63 -22.13 -15.70
CA GLY A 107 2.32 -23.43 -16.29
C GLY A 107 1.15 -24.11 -15.56
N GLU A 108 0.90 -25.36 -15.92
CA GLU A 108 -0.15 -26.16 -15.29
C GLU A 108 0.33 -26.78 -13.96
N PRO A 109 -0.58 -26.96 -12.98
CA PRO A 109 -0.27 -27.69 -11.77
C PRO A 109 0.04 -29.15 -12.07
N LYS A 110 1.11 -29.68 -11.46
CA LYS A 110 1.56 -31.06 -11.72
C LYS A 110 0.63 -32.14 -11.16
N TYR A 111 -0.14 -31.80 -10.14
CA TYR A 111 -1.01 -32.70 -9.39
C TYR A 111 -2.31 -31.98 -9.05
N THR A 112 -3.36 -32.77 -8.84
CA THR A 112 -4.64 -32.30 -8.31
C THR A 112 -4.54 -31.96 -6.82
N VAL A 113 -5.54 -31.27 -6.28
CA VAL A 113 -5.59 -30.90 -4.85
C VAL A 113 -5.67 -32.16 -3.97
N GLU A 114 -6.42 -33.16 -4.43
CA GLU A 114 -6.61 -34.46 -3.78
C GLU A 114 -5.30 -35.24 -3.73
N GLU A 115 -4.58 -35.35 -4.84
CA GLU A 115 -3.26 -36.01 -4.87
C GLU A 115 -2.23 -35.31 -3.98
N CYS A 116 -2.28 -33.97 -3.92
CA CYS A 116 -1.42 -33.20 -3.03
C CYS A 116 -1.72 -33.44 -1.56
N ARG A 117 -3.00 -33.65 -1.20
CA ARG A 117 -3.42 -34.02 0.16
C ARG A 117 -2.94 -35.43 0.52
N GLU A 118 -3.06 -36.39 -0.39
CA GLU A 118 -2.68 -37.79 -0.14
C GLU A 118 -1.16 -38.01 -0.05
N ARG A 119 -0.38 -37.20 -0.75
CA ARG A 119 1.08 -37.35 -0.88
C ARG A 119 1.89 -36.33 -0.09
N ASP A 120 1.26 -35.56 0.78
CA ASP A 120 1.87 -34.46 1.53
C ASP A 120 2.61 -33.43 0.63
N MET A 121 2.05 -33.14 -0.54
CA MET A 121 2.62 -32.21 -1.51
C MET A 121 1.93 -30.84 -1.49
N THR A 122 2.57 -29.86 -2.14
CA THR A 122 2.01 -28.51 -2.30
C THR A 122 1.36 -28.37 -3.67
N TYR A 123 0.12 -27.88 -3.70
CA TYR A 123 -0.58 -27.55 -4.95
C TYR A 123 0.01 -26.26 -5.53
N CYS A 124 0.76 -26.38 -6.62
CA CYS A 124 1.53 -25.29 -7.19
C CYS A 124 1.68 -25.43 -8.72
N ALA A 125 1.99 -24.32 -9.37
CA ALA A 125 2.29 -24.24 -10.79
C ALA A 125 3.67 -23.59 -11.03
N PRO A 126 4.41 -24.01 -12.07
CA PRO A 126 5.71 -23.44 -12.38
C PRO A 126 5.56 -22.00 -12.92
N LEU A 127 6.19 -21.03 -12.28
CA LEU A 127 6.28 -19.64 -12.74
C LEU A 127 7.50 -19.49 -13.64
N ARG A 128 7.32 -18.94 -14.84
CA ARG A 128 8.38 -18.56 -15.77
C ARG A 128 8.31 -17.08 -16.10
N VAL A 129 9.44 -16.47 -16.40
CA VAL A 129 9.53 -15.07 -16.84
C VAL A 129 10.49 -14.95 -18.01
N ARG A 130 10.13 -14.16 -19.01
CA ARG A 130 11.02 -13.80 -20.11
C ARG A 130 12.02 -12.76 -19.62
N VAL A 131 13.30 -13.01 -19.85
CA VAL A 131 14.38 -12.12 -19.44
C VAL A 131 15.22 -11.75 -20.65
N ARG A 132 15.52 -10.45 -20.75
CA ARG A 132 16.41 -9.89 -21.76
C ARG A 132 17.67 -9.37 -21.08
N LEU A 133 18.82 -9.72 -21.64
CA LEU A 133 20.10 -9.12 -21.26
C LEU A 133 20.59 -8.26 -22.41
N ILE A 134 20.85 -7.00 -22.09
CA ILE A 134 21.32 -5.99 -23.02
C ILE A 134 22.73 -5.62 -22.61
N THR A 135 23.68 -5.73 -23.54
CA THR A 135 25.03 -5.22 -23.37
C THR A 135 25.18 -3.91 -24.13
N SER A 136 25.83 -2.93 -23.50
CA SER A 136 26.19 -1.64 -24.06
C SER A 136 27.71 -1.59 -24.21
N GLU A 137 28.24 -2.36 -25.15
CA GLU A 137 29.60 -2.16 -25.64
C GLU A 137 29.53 -1.44 -26.99
N SER A 138 30.24 -0.32 -27.12
CA SER A 138 30.52 0.33 -28.42
C SER A 138 29.32 0.88 -29.22
N GLY A 139 28.16 1.09 -28.59
CA GLY A 139 26.98 1.67 -29.26
C GLY A 139 26.16 0.68 -30.10
N GLU A 140 26.56 -0.61 -30.13
CA GLU A 140 25.73 -1.70 -30.65
C GLU A 140 24.98 -2.38 -29.50
N ILE A 141 23.64 -2.35 -29.57
CA ILE A 141 22.77 -3.11 -28.67
C ILE A 141 22.80 -4.58 -29.13
N LYS A 142 23.71 -5.39 -28.58
CA LYS A 142 23.63 -6.85 -28.72
C LYS A 142 22.64 -7.39 -27.69
N GLY A 143 21.38 -7.45 -28.10
CA GLY A 143 20.36 -8.18 -27.34
C GLY A 143 20.65 -9.67 -27.42
N ILE A 144 21.00 -10.30 -26.30
CA ILE A 144 20.94 -11.75 -26.20
C ILE A 144 19.45 -12.13 -26.34
N PRO A 145 19.09 -13.16 -27.14
CA PRO A 145 17.71 -13.55 -27.33
C PRO A 145 16.99 -13.73 -25.99
N ASP A 146 15.72 -13.30 -25.94
CA ASP A 146 14.89 -13.42 -24.76
C ASP A 146 14.86 -14.89 -24.29
N GLN A 147 15.22 -15.12 -23.02
CA GLN A 147 15.23 -16.46 -22.43
C GLN A 147 14.06 -16.58 -21.46
N GLU A 148 13.35 -17.71 -21.51
CA GLU A 148 12.37 -18.05 -20.47
C GLU A 148 13.06 -18.72 -19.29
N ILE A 149 13.06 -18.05 -18.14
CA ILE A 149 13.66 -18.53 -16.91
C ILE A 149 12.59 -19.01 -15.95
N PHE A 150 12.77 -20.20 -15.41
CA PHE A 150 11.96 -20.73 -14.33
C PHE A 150 12.27 -19.99 -13.02
N MET A 151 11.26 -19.36 -12.42
CA MET A 151 11.36 -18.55 -11.20
C MET A 151 10.99 -19.31 -9.93
N GLY A 152 10.53 -20.55 -10.05
CA GLY A 152 10.07 -21.38 -8.94
C GLY A 152 8.64 -21.86 -9.12
N ASP A 153 8.23 -22.80 -8.26
CA ASP A 153 6.86 -23.26 -8.18
C ASP A 153 6.06 -22.30 -7.27
N LEU A 154 5.00 -21.70 -7.81
CA LEU A 154 4.11 -20.79 -7.09
C LEU A 154 2.89 -21.55 -6.56
N PRO A 155 2.62 -21.55 -5.24
CA PRO A 155 1.39 -22.13 -4.69
C PRO A 155 0.14 -21.49 -5.29
N LEU A 156 -0.82 -22.32 -5.70
CA LEU A 156 -2.07 -21.88 -6.31
C LEU A 156 -3.23 -21.92 -5.32
N MET A 157 -4.16 -20.99 -5.47
CA MET A 157 -5.43 -20.99 -4.74
C MET A 157 -6.38 -22.02 -5.36
N THR A 158 -7.04 -22.81 -4.52
CA THR A 158 -8.09 -23.74 -4.92
C THR A 158 -9.40 -23.00 -5.21
N GLU A 159 -10.37 -23.67 -5.85
CA GLU A 159 -11.71 -23.10 -6.07
C GLU A 159 -12.45 -22.73 -4.76
N LYS A 160 -12.04 -23.33 -3.64
CA LYS A 160 -12.60 -23.06 -2.31
C LYS A 160 -11.98 -21.83 -1.63
N GLY A 161 -11.02 -21.16 -2.25
CA GLY A 161 -10.32 -20.00 -1.67
C GLY A 161 -9.28 -20.37 -0.61
N THR A 162 -8.64 -21.54 -0.78
CA THR A 162 -7.67 -22.11 0.17
C THR A 162 -6.37 -22.47 -0.55
N PHE A 163 -5.32 -22.81 0.19
CA PHE A 163 -4.04 -23.25 -0.36
C PHE A 163 -3.66 -24.62 0.22
N MET A 164 -3.20 -25.53 -0.62
CA MET A 164 -2.69 -26.84 -0.18
C MET A 164 -1.16 -26.76 -0.06
N ILE A 165 -0.63 -26.76 1.17
CA ILE A 165 0.80 -26.62 1.46
C ILE A 165 1.27 -27.85 2.24
N ASN A 166 2.11 -28.67 1.63
CA ASN A 166 2.63 -29.92 2.19
C ASN A 166 1.52 -30.82 2.77
N GLY A 167 0.47 -31.11 1.98
CA GLY A 167 -0.68 -31.93 2.39
C GLY A 167 -1.69 -31.24 3.31
N ALA A 168 -1.36 -30.08 3.88
CA ALA A 168 -2.24 -29.35 4.77
C ALA A 168 -2.94 -28.17 4.09
N GLU A 169 -4.25 -28.06 4.31
CA GLU A 169 -5.05 -26.96 3.79
C GLU A 169 -4.92 -25.72 4.68
N ARG A 170 -4.64 -24.58 4.04
CA ARG A 170 -4.37 -23.30 4.70
C ARG A 170 -5.23 -22.19 4.13
N VAL A 171 -5.52 -21.20 4.98
CA VAL A 171 -6.20 -19.96 4.61
C VAL A 171 -5.27 -18.80 4.91
N ILE A 172 -5.13 -17.88 3.94
CA ILE A 172 -4.44 -16.62 4.16
C ILE A 172 -5.47 -15.61 4.68
N VAL A 173 -5.36 -15.27 5.97
CA VAL A 173 -6.27 -14.33 6.63
C VAL A 173 -5.96 -12.91 6.17
N SER A 174 -7.01 -12.16 5.82
CA SER A 174 -6.87 -10.76 5.40
C SER A 174 -6.48 -9.89 6.59
N GLN A 175 -5.60 -8.93 6.37
CA GLN A 175 -5.04 -8.10 7.45
C GLN A 175 -5.65 -6.69 7.43
N LEU A 176 -6.12 -6.19 8.58
CA LEU A 176 -6.57 -4.81 8.73
C LEU A 176 -5.40 -3.95 9.23
N VAL A 177 -4.97 -2.99 8.42
CA VAL A 177 -3.82 -2.11 8.71
C VAL A 177 -4.19 -0.65 8.53
N ARG A 178 -3.37 0.26 9.07
CA ARG A 178 -3.49 1.69 8.76
C ARG A 178 -3.23 1.92 7.26
N SER A 179 -4.08 2.72 6.63
CA SER A 179 -3.89 3.11 5.23
C SER A 179 -2.65 4.00 5.11
N PRO A 180 -1.89 3.95 4.00
CA PRO A 180 -0.85 4.92 3.72
C PRO A 180 -1.48 6.32 3.61
N GLY A 181 -0.76 7.34 4.06
CA GLY A 181 -1.26 8.72 4.09
C GLY A 181 -0.61 9.54 5.20
N VAL A 182 -1.13 10.76 5.39
CA VAL A 182 -0.73 11.67 6.47
C VAL A 182 -1.83 11.67 7.53
N TYR A 183 -1.43 11.58 8.79
CA TYR A 183 -2.32 11.59 9.96
C TYR A 183 -1.88 12.65 10.94
N PHE A 184 -2.82 13.43 11.46
CA PHE A 184 -2.57 14.44 12.50
C PHE A 184 -3.21 13.97 13.80
N LEU A 185 -2.43 13.84 14.86
CA LEU A 185 -2.85 13.30 16.15
C LEU A 185 -2.56 14.33 17.24
N GLN A 186 -3.31 14.24 18.33
CA GLN A 186 -3.01 14.93 19.57
C GLN A 186 -2.65 13.89 20.63
N ASP A 187 -1.57 14.14 21.34
CA ASP A 187 -1.12 13.38 22.49
C ASP A 187 -0.80 14.36 23.62
N THR A 188 -0.28 13.89 24.75
CA THR A 188 0.11 14.72 25.90
C THR A 188 1.56 14.51 26.27
N ASP A 189 2.29 15.60 26.53
CA ASP A 189 3.64 15.52 27.08
C ASP A 189 3.64 15.01 28.53
N THR A 190 4.83 14.78 29.08
CA THR A 190 5.00 14.32 30.48
C THR A 190 4.49 15.31 31.52
N ASN A 191 4.24 16.57 31.15
CA ASN A 191 3.67 17.61 32.00
C ASN A 191 2.16 17.78 31.76
N GLY A 192 1.53 16.93 30.94
CA GLY A 192 0.10 16.99 30.61
C GLY A 192 -0.28 18.09 29.62
N ARG A 193 0.68 18.73 28.95
CA ARG A 193 0.43 19.73 27.90
C ARG A 193 0.17 19.03 26.57
N PRO A 194 -0.74 19.54 25.73
CA PRO A 194 -1.03 18.92 24.43
C PRO A 194 0.21 18.98 23.53
N ILE A 195 0.47 17.89 22.82
CA ILE A 195 1.43 17.81 21.72
C ILE A 195 0.70 17.34 20.47
N PHE A 196 1.09 17.86 19.32
CA PHE A 196 0.51 17.54 18.04
C PHE A 196 1.54 16.83 17.17
N ILE A 197 1.11 15.76 16.53
CA ILE A 197 1.97 14.86 15.75
C ILE A 197 1.37 14.71 14.36
N ALA A 198 2.14 15.04 13.32
CA ALA A 198 1.84 14.66 11.95
C ALA A 198 2.69 13.46 11.54
N THR A 199 2.08 12.32 11.28
CA THR A 199 2.77 11.09 10.83
C THR A 199 2.47 10.81 9.37
N VAL A 200 3.50 10.68 8.55
CA VAL A 200 3.39 10.22 7.16
C VAL A 200 3.75 8.74 7.09
N ILE A 201 2.73 7.92 6.82
CA ILE A 201 2.85 6.46 6.73
C ILE A 201 2.91 6.07 5.26
N PRO A 202 4.03 5.52 4.76
CA PRO A 202 4.09 4.98 3.41
C PRO A 202 3.45 3.59 3.30
N ASN A 203 3.20 3.15 2.07
CA ASN A 203 2.94 1.74 1.79
C ASN A 203 4.23 0.92 1.98
N ARG A 204 5.37 1.48 1.56
CA ARG A 204 6.72 0.94 1.74
C ARG A 204 7.73 2.10 1.85
N GLY A 205 8.64 2.03 2.80
CA GLY A 205 9.68 3.04 3.01
C GLY A 205 9.75 3.51 4.46
N ALA A 206 10.57 4.53 4.71
CA ALA A 206 10.76 5.09 6.04
C ALA A 206 9.54 5.91 6.50
N TRP A 207 9.20 5.82 7.78
CA TRP A 207 8.20 6.72 8.35
C TRP A 207 8.83 8.08 8.64
N ILE A 208 8.06 9.15 8.47
CA ILE A 208 8.46 10.50 8.90
C ILE A 208 7.36 11.09 9.78
N GLU A 209 7.77 11.59 10.93
CA GLU A 209 6.92 12.18 11.95
C GLU A 209 7.36 13.61 12.22
N PHE A 210 6.40 14.53 12.27
CA PHE A 210 6.60 15.91 12.71
C PHE A 210 5.86 16.06 14.05
N GLU A 211 6.57 16.46 15.10
CA GLU A 211 6.05 16.47 16.47
C GLU A 211 6.33 17.83 17.10
N THR A 212 5.32 18.46 17.69
CA THR A 212 5.50 19.66 18.50
C THR A 212 6.12 19.30 19.84
N ASP A 213 7.04 20.13 20.30
CA ASP A 213 7.73 20.00 21.57
C ASP A 213 7.52 21.29 22.36
N ASN A 214 6.85 21.17 23.51
CA ASN A 214 6.53 22.29 24.40
C ASN A 214 7.74 22.76 25.24
N GLY A 215 8.94 22.21 25.00
CA GLY A 215 10.16 22.59 25.71
C GLY A 215 10.16 22.19 27.18
N GLY A 216 11.00 22.86 27.97
CA GLY A 216 11.15 22.57 29.41
C GLY A 216 9.89 22.88 30.23
N LYS A 217 9.86 22.42 31.49
CA LYS A 217 8.72 22.61 32.41
C LYS A 217 8.34 24.09 32.65
N ASN A 218 9.29 25.01 32.47
CA ASN A 218 9.10 26.45 32.64
C ASN A 218 9.07 27.21 31.30
N ASP A 219 9.07 26.48 30.18
CA ASP A 219 9.04 27.07 28.84
C ASP A 219 7.59 27.44 28.51
N THR A 220 7.33 28.75 28.46
CA THR A 220 6.04 29.33 28.08
C THR A 220 6.00 29.74 26.60
N SER A 221 7.03 29.42 25.82
CA SER A 221 7.00 29.61 24.37
C SER A 221 5.96 28.69 23.72
N GLU A 222 5.52 29.02 22.51
CA GLU A 222 4.69 28.14 21.67
C GLU A 222 5.42 26.85 21.22
N GLY A 223 6.57 26.53 21.81
CA GLY A 223 7.33 25.31 21.57
C GLY A 223 8.14 25.33 20.28
N THR A 224 8.54 24.15 19.82
CA THR A 224 9.24 23.94 18.54
C THR A 224 8.74 22.69 17.84
N ILE A 225 9.00 22.52 16.54
CA ILE A 225 8.65 21.31 15.80
C ILE A 225 9.92 20.50 15.53
N GLY A 226 9.89 19.23 15.94
CA GLY A 226 10.90 18.23 15.62
C GLY A 226 10.43 17.29 14.51
N VAL A 227 11.39 16.77 13.75
CA VAL A 227 11.22 15.78 12.68
C VAL A 227 11.93 14.51 13.11
N ARG A 228 11.21 13.39 13.10
CA ARG A 228 11.74 12.06 13.39
C ARG A 228 11.59 11.18 12.15
N ILE A 229 12.70 10.59 11.70
CA ILE A 229 12.74 9.70 10.53
C ILE A 229 13.07 8.29 11.03
N ASP A 230 12.19 7.33 10.74
CA ASP A 230 12.35 5.90 11.09
C ASP A 230 12.83 5.64 12.54
N LYS A 231 12.25 6.39 13.49
CA LYS A 231 12.56 6.32 14.94
C LYS A 231 13.95 6.80 15.36
N ASN A 232 14.68 7.48 14.49
CA ASN A 232 15.95 8.14 14.84
C ASN A 232 15.75 9.34 15.77
N ARG A 233 16.84 10.03 16.12
CA ARG A 233 16.80 11.24 16.95
C ARG A 233 16.08 12.38 16.22
N LYS A 234 15.38 13.24 16.98
CA LYS A 234 14.67 14.42 16.44
C LYS A 234 15.66 15.40 15.78
N ILE A 235 15.26 15.94 14.63
CA ILE A 235 15.90 17.04 13.91
C ILE A 235 14.96 18.24 13.98
N ILE A 236 15.44 19.48 14.16
CA ILE A 236 14.55 20.64 14.15
C ILE A 236 13.95 20.83 12.74
N VAL A 237 12.66 21.19 12.65
CA VAL A 237 11.94 21.27 11.36
C VAL A 237 12.59 22.22 10.36
N THR A 238 13.11 23.36 10.82
CA THR A 238 13.78 24.36 9.98
C THR A 238 15.08 23.81 9.40
N THR A 239 15.87 23.08 10.19
CA THR A 239 17.04 22.33 9.73
C THR A 239 16.65 21.30 8.67
N PHE A 240 15.62 20.49 8.92
CA PHE A 240 15.15 19.49 7.96
C PHE A 240 14.71 20.12 6.64
N VAL A 241 13.90 21.19 6.69
CA VAL A 241 13.40 21.90 5.52
C VAL A 241 14.53 22.54 4.72
N ARG A 242 15.53 23.13 5.40
CA ARG A 242 16.74 23.68 4.76
C ARG A 242 17.51 22.62 3.97
N ALA A 243 17.56 21.38 4.46
CA ALA A 243 18.22 20.26 3.77
C ALA A 243 17.49 19.82 2.49
N LEU A 244 16.16 20.02 2.39
CA LEU A 244 15.36 19.53 1.26
C LEU A 244 15.76 20.16 -0.07
N ASP A 245 15.97 21.48 -0.10
CA ASP A 245 16.19 22.21 -1.35
C ASP A 245 16.90 23.55 -1.12
N LYS A 246 17.67 23.98 -2.11
CA LYS A 246 18.38 25.26 -2.09
C LYS A 246 17.43 26.46 -1.95
N LYS A 247 16.18 26.34 -2.44
CA LYS A 247 15.18 27.42 -2.26
C LYS A 247 14.82 27.72 -0.80
N TYR A 248 15.09 26.80 0.13
CA TYR A 248 14.82 26.95 1.56
C TYR A 248 16.08 27.22 2.38
N GLU A 249 17.18 27.61 1.72
CA GLU A 249 18.49 27.71 2.35
C GLU A 249 18.59 28.83 3.38
N THR A 250 17.84 29.93 3.26
CA THR A 250 17.95 31.11 4.13
C THR A 250 16.80 31.20 5.12
N ASP A 251 17.03 31.85 6.27
CA ASP A 251 16.00 32.05 7.29
C ASP A 251 14.82 32.86 6.73
N ASP A 252 15.09 33.88 5.90
CA ASP A 252 14.05 34.65 5.23
C ASP A 252 13.22 33.81 4.26
N ALA A 253 13.84 32.84 3.58
CA ALA A 253 13.10 31.89 2.74
C ALA A 253 12.23 30.96 3.57
N LEU A 254 12.71 30.48 4.73
CA LEU A 254 11.92 29.67 5.65
C LEU A 254 10.73 30.46 6.23
N ARG A 255 10.97 31.69 6.68
CA ARG A 255 9.91 32.61 7.12
C ARG A 255 8.85 32.81 6.06
N LYS A 256 9.26 33.14 4.83
CA LYS A 256 8.33 33.28 3.69
C LYS A 256 7.58 31.99 3.37
N THR A 257 8.21 30.83 3.53
CA THR A 257 7.61 29.52 3.25
C THR A 257 6.51 29.17 4.25
N PHE A 258 6.68 29.54 5.52
CA PHE A 258 5.73 29.23 6.60
C PHE A 258 4.84 30.40 7.01
N ALA A 259 5.06 31.60 6.47
CA ALA A 259 4.17 32.73 6.68
C ALA A 259 2.73 32.39 6.27
N ASP A 260 1.79 32.94 7.03
CA ASP A 260 0.39 32.90 6.67
C ASP A 260 0.18 33.70 5.37
N PRO A 261 -0.49 33.13 4.35
CA PRO A 261 -0.63 33.80 3.05
C PRO A 261 -1.57 35.00 3.08
N LEU A 262 -2.43 35.11 4.11
CA LEU A 262 -3.39 36.18 4.29
C LEU A 262 -2.83 37.30 5.17
N THR A 263 -2.18 36.96 6.29
CA THR A 263 -1.66 37.97 7.24
C THR A 263 -0.19 38.31 7.02
N GLY A 264 0.58 37.41 6.39
CA GLY A 264 2.03 37.53 6.25
C GLY A 264 2.80 37.22 7.54
N GLU A 265 2.11 36.86 8.62
CA GLU A 265 2.74 36.56 9.91
C GLU A 265 3.39 35.17 9.91
N VAL A 266 4.57 35.07 10.51
CA VAL A 266 5.27 33.80 10.71
C VAL A 266 4.80 33.18 12.03
N PRO A 267 4.40 31.91 12.06
CA PRO A 267 4.00 31.23 13.30
C PRO A 267 5.13 31.27 14.34
N ALA A 268 4.84 31.61 15.60
CA ALA A 268 5.90 31.77 16.60
C ALA A 268 6.65 30.46 16.87
N ILE A 269 5.97 29.31 16.77
CA ILE A 269 6.60 27.98 16.83
C ILE A 269 7.71 27.79 15.77
N ILE A 270 7.60 28.44 14.60
CA ILE A 270 8.62 28.39 13.55
C ILE A 270 9.78 29.35 13.87
N GLU A 271 9.51 30.54 14.38
CA GLU A 271 10.56 31.45 14.86
C GLU A 271 11.38 30.81 15.98
N ASN A 272 10.73 30.15 16.95
CA ASN A 272 11.42 29.41 18.01
C ASN A 272 12.31 28.28 17.44
N CYS A 273 11.92 27.66 16.32
CA CYS A 273 12.78 26.68 15.64
C CYS A 273 14.04 27.33 15.07
N LEU A 274 13.90 28.49 14.40
CA LEU A 274 15.00 29.28 13.85
C LEU A 274 15.97 29.77 14.94
N GLU A 275 15.46 30.10 16.13
CA GLU A 275 16.27 30.45 17.28
C GLU A 275 17.05 29.25 17.84
N LYS A 276 16.40 28.07 17.93
CA LYS A 276 17.04 26.85 18.42
C LYS A 276 18.11 26.30 17.47
N ASP A 277 17.97 26.48 16.16
CA ASP A 277 18.94 26.05 15.16
C ASP A 277 19.75 27.20 14.54
N LYS A 278 19.95 28.28 15.30
CA LYS A 278 20.67 29.50 14.88
C LYS A 278 22.07 29.26 14.30
N ASP A 279 22.73 28.15 14.63
CA ASP A 279 24.06 27.81 14.14
C ASP A 279 24.04 27.16 12.75
N ILE A 280 22.86 26.73 12.26
CA ILE A 280 22.67 26.08 10.95
C ILE A 280 22.11 27.11 9.96
N LYS A 281 22.99 27.71 9.16
CA LYS A 281 22.61 28.76 8.18
C LYS A 281 22.67 28.32 6.73
N THR A 282 23.37 27.23 6.41
CA THR A 282 23.54 26.75 5.04
C THR A 282 22.83 25.43 4.80
N ARG A 283 22.55 25.10 3.54
CA ARG A 283 21.99 23.79 3.18
C ARG A 283 22.95 22.66 3.49
N GLU A 284 24.26 22.86 3.33
CA GLU A 284 25.27 21.85 3.59
C GLU A 284 25.33 21.47 5.07
N ASP A 285 25.28 22.45 5.97
CA ASP A 285 25.30 22.20 7.41
C ASP A 285 24.01 21.47 7.85
N ALA A 286 22.87 21.84 7.26
CA ALA A 286 21.61 21.15 7.49
C ALA A 286 21.66 19.69 7.02
N LEU A 287 22.23 19.42 5.84
CA LEU A 287 22.43 18.06 5.32
C LEU A 287 23.32 17.22 6.24
N LYS A 288 24.42 17.79 6.74
CA LYS A 288 25.32 17.12 7.69
C LYS A 288 24.60 16.78 9.00
N GLU A 289 23.82 17.71 9.56
CA GLU A 289 23.06 17.45 10.79
C GLU A 289 22.00 16.37 10.59
N VAL A 290 21.27 16.38 9.46
CA VAL A 290 20.33 15.30 9.11
C VAL A 290 21.07 13.96 9.01
N TYR A 291 22.21 13.91 8.31
CA TYR A 291 23.01 12.69 8.15
C TYR A 291 23.48 12.13 9.49
N LYS A 292 23.99 12.99 10.37
CA LYS A 292 24.47 12.65 11.70
C LYS A 292 23.40 11.98 12.57
N LYS A 293 22.14 12.43 12.47
CA LYS A 293 21.02 11.79 13.20
C LYS A 293 20.59 10.46 12.59
N LEU A 294 20.67 10.33 11.27
CA LEU A 294 20.29 9.10 10.56
C LEU A 294 21.37 8.01 10.65
N ARG A 295 22.65 8.40 10.64
CA ARG A 295 23.81 7.50 10.63
C ARG A 295 24.89 7.99 11.62
N PRO A 296 24.67 7.77 12.92
CA PRO A 296 25.63 8.21 13.93
C PRO A 296 26.97 7.47 13.79
N GLY A 297 28.07 8.21 13.66
CA GLY A 297 29.43 7.66 13.61
C GLY A 297 30.03 7.49 12.21
N GLU A 298 29.26 7.70 11.15
CA GLU A 298 29.79 7.81 9.78
C GLU A 298 30.25 9.25 9.49
N PRO A 299 31.31 9.46 8.68
CA PRO A 299 31.78 10.80 8.32
C PRO A 299 30.72 11.59 7.54
N GLU A 300 30.53 12.85 7.94
CA GLU A 300 29.47 13.73 7.45
C GLU A 300 29.88 14.38 6.11
N ASN A 301 29.62 13.69 4.99
CA ASN A 301 29.77 14.25 3.65
C ASN A 301 28.40 14.76 3.12
N PRO A 302 28.28 16.05 2.72
CA PRO A 302 27.02 16.62 2.24
C PRO A 302 26.45 15.90 1.00
N ASP A 303 27.28 15.42 0.08
CA ASP A 303 26.84 14.71 -1.13
C ASP A 303 26.22 13.34 -0.79
N ASN A 304 26.83 12.65 0.17
CA ASN A 304 26.31 11.38 0.69
C ASN A 304 24.98 11.62 1.44
N ALA A 305 24.88 12.72 2.17
CA ALA A 305 23.67 13.11 2.89
C ALA A 305 22.51 13.44 1.95
N GLU A 306 22.77 14.19 0.87
CA GLU A 306 21.79 14.47 -0.16
C GLU A 306 21.32 13.19 -0.85
N THR A 307 22.25 12.31 -1.21
CA THR A 307 21.94 11.02 -1.82
C THR A 307 21.12 10.13 -0.89
N LEU A 308 21.45 10.10 0.41
CA LEU A 308 20.69 9.37 1.42
C LEU A 308 19.26 9.89 1.49
N LEU A 309 19.08 11.21 1.66
CA LEU A 309 17.76 11.83 1.78
C LEU A 309 16.89 11.58 0.54
N ARG A 310 17.49 11.69 -0.65
CA ARG A 310 16.83 11.36 -1.93
C ARG A 310 16.37 9.91 -1.96
N ASN A 311 17.27 8.98 -1.62
CA ASN A 311 16.97 7.55 -1.63
C ASN A 311 15.96 7.15 -0.54
N THR A 312 15.85 7.94 0.54
CA THR A 312 14.92 7.65 1.64
C THR A 312 13.49 8.04 1.30
N PHE A 313 13.24 9.15 0.61
CA PHE A 313 11.87 9.67 0.39
C PHE A 313 11.47 9.94 -1.05
N PHE A 314 12.45 10.19 -1.93
CA PHE A 314 12.24 10.73 -3.29
C PHE A 314 12.64 9.72 -4.38
N ASP A 315 12.83 8.46 -4.02
CA ASP A 315 13.17 7.35 -4.92
C ASP A 315 12.03 6.33 -4.91
N ASP A 316 11.44 6.07 -6.07
CA ASP A 316 10.28 5.19 -6.25
C ASP A 316 10.60 3.70 -5.97
N LYS A 317 11.87 3.29 -6.13
CA LYS A 317 12.33 1.94 -5.85
C LYS A 317 12.40 1.66 -4.36
N ARG A 318 12.68 2.68 -3.53
CA ARG A 318 12.82 2.56 -2.07
C ARG A 318 11.63 3.08 -1.28
N TYR A 319 10.89 4.05 -1.82
CA TYR A 319 9.75 4.69 -1.18
C TYR A 319 8.50 4.64 -2.06
N ASP A 320 7.38 4.21 -1.49
CA ASP A 320 6.10 4.07 -2.19
C ASP A 320 4.93 4.36 -1.24
N LEU A 321 4.05 5.26 -1.65
CA LEU A 321 2.78 5.57 -1.00
C LEU A 321 1.63 4.67 -1.51
N ALA A 322 1.84 3.94 -2.60
CA ALA A 322 0.82 3.36 -3.45
C ALA A 322 -0.17 4.40 -3.99
N ALA A 323 -1.04 3.98 -4.92
CA ALA A 323 -2.06 4.87 -5.49
C ALA A 323 -3.02 5.43 -4.42
N VAL A 324 -3.36 4.61 -3.42
CA VAL A 324 -4.22 5.01 -2.29
C VAL A 324 -3.57 6.06 -1.41
N GLY A 325 -2.28 5.92 -1.08
CA GLY A 325 -1.58 6.88 -0.24
C GLY A 325 -1.44 8.23 -0.92
N ARG A 326 -1.04 8.26 -2.19
CA ARG A 326 -0.98 9.51 -2.97
C ARG A 326 -2.34 10.21 -3.05
N TYR A 327 -3.43 9.45 -3.26
CA TYR A 327 -4.79 9.99 -3.22
C TYR A 327 -5.13 10.60 -1.87
N LYS A 328 -4.82 9.91 -0.75
CA LYS A 328 -5.08 10.41 0.60
C LYS A 328 -4.27 11.65 0.94
N VAL A 329 -2.98 11.68 0.60
CA VAL A 329 -2.12 12.86 0.80
C VAL A 329 -2.67 14.06 0.03
N ASN A 330 -2.98 13.88 -1.26
CA ASN A 330 -3.55 14.94 -2.10
C ASN A 330 -4.81 15.54 -1.51
N ARG A 331 -5.74 14.68 -1.07
CA ARG A 331 -7.02 15.11 -0.52
C ARG A 331 -6.88 15.77 0.85
N LYS A 332 -6.00 15.24 1.72
CA LYS A 332 -5.80 15.78 3.07
C LYS A 332 -5.13 17.15 3.05
N LEU A 333 -4.20 17.37 2.12
CA LEU A 333 -3.38 18.59 2.03
C LEU A 333 -3.84 19.56 0.93
N GLU A 334 -5.01 19.34 0.31
CA GLU A 334 -5.52 20.14 -0.82
C GLU A 334 -5.52 21.65 -0.53
N LYS A 335 -5.99 22.04 0.65
CA LYS A 335 -5.97 23.45 1.10
C LYS A 335 -4.55 24.01 1.14
N GLN A 336 -3.58 23.24 1.65
CA GLN A 336 -2.19 23.70 1.75
C GLN A 336 -1.54 23.83 0.38
N PHE A 337 -1.83 22.91 -0.53
CA PHE A 337 -1.36 23.00 -1.91
C PHE A 337 -1.93 24.23 -2.61
N ALA A 338 -3.22 24.54 -2.43
CA ALA A 338 -3.82 25.75 -2.96
C ALA A 338 -3.15 27.03 -2.41
N LEU A 339 -2.89 27.09 -1.10
CA LEU A 339 -2.20 28.22 -0.47
C LEU A 339 -0.76 28.39 -0.97
N MET A 340 -0.09 27.30 -1.33
CA MET A 340 1.25 27.32 -1.91
C MET A 340 1.27 27.60 -3.42
N ASN A 341 0.11 27.83 -4.06
CA ASN A 341 -0.05 27.85 -5.52
C ASN A 341 0.59 26.63 -6.21
N TYR A 342 0.52 25.47 -5.55
CA TYR A 342 1.10 24.23 -6.01
C TYR A 342 0.00 23.28 -6.45
N THR A 343 0.13 22.75 -7.66
CA THR A 343 -0.73 21.65 -8.12
C THR A 343 0.09 20.36 -8.06
N PRO A 344 -0.28 19.39 -7.21
CA PRO A 344 0.48 18.15 -7.09
C PRO A 344 0.44 17.37 -8.39
N SER A 345 1.61 17.15 -8.98
CA SER A 345 1.76 16.30 -10.17
C SER A 345 1.28 14.88 -9.85
N ARG A 346 0.39 14.35 -10.69
CA ARG A 346 -0.11 12.97 -10.56
C ARG A 346 0.76 11.97 -11.34
N VAL A 347 1.57 12.50 -12.24
CA VAL A 347 2.48 11.75 -13.11
C VAL A 347 3.87 12.36 -13.07
N GLU A 348 4.87 11.53 -13.32
CA GLU A 348 6.27 11.88 -13.53
C GLU A 348 6.73 11.33 -14.88
N ASP A 349 7.64 12.05 -15.52
CA ASP A 349 8.25 11.64 -16.79
C ASP A 349 9.41 10.68 -16.52
N VAL A 350 9.24 9.42 -16.94
CA VAL A 350 10.27 8.39 -16.82
C VAL A 350 10.80 8.06 -18.20
N ARG A 351 12.14 8.14 -18.36
CA ARG A 351 12.80 7.68 -19.59
C ARG A 351 12.95 6.17 -19.56
N ASP A 352 12.47 5.50 -20.60
CA ASP A 352 12.71 4.07 -20.78
C ASP A 352 14.16 3.78 -21.21
N SER A 353 14.52 2.50 -21.26
CA SER A 353 15.84 2.01 -21.66
C SER A 353 16.23 2.42 -23.09
N HIS A 354 15.27 2.89 -23.90
CA HIS A 354 15.45 3.32 -25.29
C HIS A 354 15.40 4.87 -25.41
N GLY A 355 15.32 5.59 -24.30
CA GLY A 355 15.30 7.05 -24.25
C GLY A 355 13.93 7.70 -24.47
N ASN A 356 12.84 6.93 -24.59
CA ASN A 356 11.49 7.48 -24.74
C ASN A 356 10.93 7.93 -23.40
N VAL A 357 10.24 9.06 -23.39
CA VAL A 357 9.54 9.57 -22.20
C VAL A 357 8.21 8.84 -22.07
N LYS A 358 7.97 8.22 -20.92
CA LYS A 358 6.70 7.62 -20.50
C LYS A 358 6.21 8.29 -19.24
N GLU A 359 4.93 8.66 -19.23
CA GLU A 359 4.27 9.13 -18.01
C GLU A 359 4.03 7.96 -17.06
N LYS A 360 4.52 8.07 -15.83
CA LYS A 360 4.30 7.12 -14.75
C LYS A 360 3.57 7.82 -13.61
N ALA A 361 2.64 7.12 -12.94
CA ALA A 361 1.99 7.69 -11.77
C ALA A 361 3.01 7.98 -10.66
N LEU A 362 3.01 9.21 -10.13
CA LEU A 362 3.91 9.61 -9.04
C LEU A 362 3.48 8.90 -7.74
N ARG A 363 4.37 8.07 -7.20
CA ARG A 363 4.07 7.22 -6.03
C ARG A 363 4.95 7.50 -4.81
N HIS A 364 5.98 8.32 -4.91
CA HIS A 364 6.80 8.72 -3.76
C HIS A 364 6.39 10.09 -3.20
N LEU A 365 6.98 10.53 -2.08
CA LEU A 365 6.75 11.87 -1.54
C LEU A 365 7.46 12.92 -2.39
N THR A 366 6.97 14.15 -2.36
CA THR A 366 7.65 15.33 -2.90
C THR A 366 8.10 16.24 -1.77
N LYS A 367 9.00 17.17 -2.06
CA LYS A 367 9.46 18.16 -1.09
C LYS A 367 8.29 19.06 -0.67
N GLU A 368 7.43 19.41 -1.63
CA GLU A 368 6.23 20.21 -1.43
C GLU A 368 5.21 19.55 -0.50
N ASP A 369 5.08 18.22 -0.56
CA ASP A 369 4.25 17.47 0.40
C ASP A 369 4.74 17.69 1.82
N MET A 370 6.05 17.61 2.06
CA MET A 370 6.63 17.77 3.39
C MET A 370 6.37 19.17 3.95
N ILE A 371 6.47 20.22 3.12
CA ILE A 371 6.13 21.58 3.52
C ILE A 371 4.63 21.69 3.85
N ALA A 372 3.77 21.13 3.00
CA ALA A 372 2.32 21.15 3.20
C ALA A 372 1.92 20.42 4.49
N VAL A 373 2.59 19.32 4.86
CA VAL A 373 2.38 18.62 6.14
C VAL A 373 2.71 19.53 7.33
N VAL A 374 3.85 20.22 7.31
CA VAL A 374 4.25 21.13 8.39
C VAL A 374 3.29 22.31 8.50
N ARG A 375 2.89 22.90 7.37
CA ARG A 375 1.89 23.99 7.36
C ARG A 375 0.55 23.55 7.94
N HIS A 376 0.07 22.36 7.58
CA HIS A 376 -1.16 21.82 8.15
C HIS A 376 -1.02 21.52 9.65
N LEU A 377 0.15 21.02 10.09
CA LEU A 377 0.40 20.78 11.51
C LEU A 377 0.30 22.07 12.32
N VAL A 378 0.84 23.19 11.82
CA VAL A 378 0.69 24.51 12.46
C VAL A 378 -0.77 24.93 12.55
N GLU A 379 -1.59 24.70 11.51
CA GLU A 379 -3.04 24.98 11.58
C GLU A 379 -3.75 24.13 12.65
N VAL A 380 -3.34 22.87 12.82
CA VAL A 380 -3.88 21.98 13.87
C VAL A 380 -3.49 22.51 15.26
N VAL A 381 -2.24 22.94 15.45
CA VAL A 381 -1.76 23.55 16.71
C VAL A 381 -2.57 24.80 17.06
N ASN A 382 -2.88 25.64 16.06
CA ASN A 382 -3.69 26.85 16.23
C ASN A 382 -5.19 26.56 16.39
N GLY A 383 -5.61 25.29 16.43
CA GLY A 383 -7.01 24.89 16.58
C GLY A 383 -7.89 25.13 15.35
N SER A 384 -7.30 25.46 14.20
CA SER A 384 -8.02 25.75 12.95
C SER A 384 -8.42 24.49 12.16
N GLN A 385 -7.86 23.32 12.51
CA GLN A 385 -8.13 22.03 11.89
C GLN A 385 -8.29 20.94 12.96
N HIS A 386 -9.01 19.87 12.61
CA HIS A 386 -9.24 18.74 13.52
C HIS A 386 -8.20 17.63 13.32
N VAL A 387 -7.91 16.93 14.41
CA VAL A 387 -7.10 15.70 14.41
C VAL A 387 -7.85 14.55 13.74
N ASP A 388 -7.10 13.57 13.25
CA ASP A 388 -7.60 12.39 12.58
C ASP A 388 -7.94 11.28 13.58
N ASP A 389 -9.08 10.62 13.32
CA ASP A 389 -9.45 9.36 13.96
C ASP A 389 -8.76 8.19 13.24
N ILE A 390 -7.80 7.56 13.92
CA ILE A 390 -7.00 6.45 13.39
C ILE A 390 -7.76 5.13 13.28
N ASP A 391 -8.89 5.01 13.97
CA ASP A 391 -9.68 3.78 14.06
C ASP A 391 -10.87 3.78 13.10
N HIS A 392 -11.27 4.95 12.60
CA HIS A 392 -12.21 5.07 11.48
C HIS A 392 -11.79 4.22 10.26
N LEU A 393 -12.72 3.45 9.69
CA LEU A 393 -12.44 2.56 8.55
C LEU A 393 -12.10 3.27 7.23
N GLY A 394 -12.20 4.60 7.17
CA GLY A 394 -11.59 5.41 6.10
C GLY A 394 -10.06 5.58 6.25
N ASN A 395 -9.54 5.30 7.44
CA ASN A 395 -8.13 5.36 7.81
C ASN A 395 -7.50 3.99 8.01
N ARG A 396 -8.31 2.93 8.03
CA ARG A 396 -7.88 1.53 8.01
C ARG A 396 -8.23 0.88 6.68
N ARG A 397 -7.39 -0.03 6.21
CA ARG A 397 -7.62 -0.79 4.97
C ARG A 397 -7.31 -2.26 5.16
N VAL A 398 -7.96 -3.08 4.35
CA VAL A 398 -7.73 -4.51 4.24
C VAL A 398 -6.61 -4.77 3.24
N ARG A 399 -5.54 -5.43 3.70
CA ARG A 399 -4.57 -6.10 2.86
C ARG A 399 -5.02 -7.54 2.66
N SER A 400 -5.48 -7.84 1.46
CA SER A 400 -5.93 -9.17 1.06
C SER A 400 -4.75 -10.06 0.63
N VAL A 401 -5.03 -11.34 0.42
CA VAL A 401 -4.05 -12.38 0.10
C VAL A 401 -3.11 -12.00 -1.05
N GLY A 402 -3.64 -11.41 -2.13
CA GLY A 402 -2.84 -11.03 -3.29
C GLY A 402 -1.82 -9.93 -2.99
N GLU A 403 -2.20 -8.91 -2.21
CA GLU A 403 -1.27 -7.85 -1.80
C GLU A 403 -0.19 -8.40 -0.85
N LEU A 404 -0.59 -9.27 0.09
CA LEU A 404 0.34 -9.94 1.01
C LEU A 404 1.39 -10.77 0.25
N LEU A 405 0.94 -11.57 -0.73
CA LEU A 405 1.83 -12.36 -1.58
C LEU A 405 2.73 -11.49 -2.46
N GLN A 406 2.19 -10.42 -3.05
CA GLN A 406 2.98 -9.47 -3.85
C GLN A 406 4.12 -8.86 -3.02
N ASN A 407 3.85 -8.48 -1.77
CA ASN A 407 4.84 -7.91 -0.88
C ASN A 407 5.96 -8.91 -0.54
N GLN A 408 5.61 -10.17 -0.24
CA GLN A 408 6.61 -11.21 0.03
C GLN A 408 7.43 -11.57 -1.21
N PHE A 409 6.76 -11.66 -2.36
CA PHE A 409 7.42 -11.88 -3.64
C PHE A 409 8.44 -10.76 -3.94
N ARG A 410 8.05 -9.50 -3.72
CA ARG A 410 8.92 -8.33 -3.88
C ARG A 410 10.13 -8.36 -2.95
N VAL A 411 9.98 -8.77 -1.70
CA VAL A 411 11.14 -8.95 -0.78
C VAL A 411 12.12 -9.98 -1.34
N GLY A 412 11.61 -11.09 -1.90
CA GLY A 412 12.42 -12.07 -2.60
C GLY A 412 13.14 -11.50 -3.83
N LEU A 413 12.43 -10.71 -4.64
CA LEU A 413 12.96 -10.05 -5.82
C LEU A 413 14.05 -9.02 -5.50
N LEU A 414 13.93 -8.25 -4.42
CA LEU A 414 14.96 -7.29 -3.99
C LEU A 414 16.27 -8.00 -3.59
N ARG A 415 16.17 -9.18 -2.96
CA ARG A 415 17.33 -10.04 -2.67
C ARG A 415 17.94 -10.59 -3.95
N LEU A 416 17.10 -11.01 -4.91
CA LEU A 416 17.55 -11.46 -6.23
C LEU A 416 18.26 -10.34 -6.99
N GLU A 417 17.72 -9.12 -6.99
CA GLU A 417 18.32 -7.95 -7.64
C GLU A 417 19.75 -7.72 -7.14
N ARG A 418 19.95 -7.76 -5.83
CA ARG A 418 21.28 -7.60 -5.23
C ARG A 418 22.25 -8.67 -5.74
N VAL A 419 21.84 -9.94 -5.75
CA VAL A 419 22.67 -11.06 -6.24
C VAL A 419 22.98 -10.92 -7.73
N VAL A 420 22.01 -10.46 -8.54
CA VAL A 420 22.20 -10.21 -9.97
C VAL A 420 23.24 -9.11 -10.18
N ARG A 421 23.15 -7.98 -9.46
CA ARG A 421 24.13 -6.89 -9.56
C ARG A 421 25.54 -7.34 -9.16
N GLU A 422 25.67 -8.11 -8.08
CA GLU A 422 26.95 -8.66 -7.63
C GLU A 422 27.54 -9.65 -8.68
N ARG A 423 26.70 -10.46 -9.32
CA ARG A 423 27.16 -11.39 -10.38
C ARG A 423 27.53 -10.67 -11.68
N MET A 424 26.82 -9.62 -12.06
CA MET A 424 27.15 -8.83 -13.26
C MET A 424 28.57 -8.25 -13.20
N THR A 425 29.07 -7.91 -12.01
CA THR A 425 30.44 -7.40 -11.85
C THR A 425 31.54 -8.48 -11.87
N VAL A 426 31.19 -9.73 -11.58
CA VAL A 426 32.16 -10.83 -11.42
C VAL A 426 32.26 -11.68 -12.69
N GLN A 427 31.16 -11.81 -13.44
CA GLN A 427 31.09 -12.63 -14.64
C GLN A 427 31.71 -11.91 -15.85
N ASP A 428 32.27 -12.70 -16.76
CA ASP A 428 32.84 -12.20 -18.01
C ASP A 428 31.73 -11.79 -19.00
N LEU A 429 31.89 -10.62 -19.64
CA LEU A 429 30.90 -10.00 -20.51
C LEU A 429 30.62 -10.83 -21.77
N GLU A 430 31.60 -11.61 -22.25
CA GLU A 430 31.45 -12.40 -23.47
C GLU A 430 30.62 -13.68 -23.26
N THR A 431 30.53 -14.19 -22.03
CA THR A 431 29.88 -15.48 -21.72
C THR A 431 28.64 -15.36 -20.85
N VAL A 432 28.30 -14.15 -20.42
CA VAL A 432 27.20 -13.92 -19.50
C VAL A 432 25.85 -14.24 -20.15
N THR A 433 25.06 -15.06 -19.48
CA THR A 433 23.67 -15.36 -19.87
C THR A 433 22.72 -15.03 -18.71
N PRO A 434 21.46 -14.66 -19.00
CA PRO A 434 20.43 -14.46 -17.99
C PRO A 434 20.35 -15.60 -16.94
N GLN A 435 20.50 -16.85 -17.38
CA GLN A 435 20.42 -18.03 -16.52
C GLN A 435 21.54 -18.11 -15.48
N VAL A 436 22.76 -17.64 -15.82
CA VAL A 436 23.89 -17.60 -14.89
C VAL A 436 23.72 -16.47 -13.86
N LEU A 437 23.15 -15.34 -14.27
CA LEU A 437 22.95 -14.18 -13.40
C LEU A 437 21.82 -14.40 -12.39
N ILE A 438 20.73 -15.06 -12.78
CA ILE A 438 19.54 -15.18 -11.95
C ILE A 438 19.64 -16.34 -10.97
N ASN A 439 19.57 -16.02 -9.68
CA ASN A 439 19.41 -16.99 -8.61
C ASN A 439 18.01 -16.87 -8.00
N ILE A 440 17.18 -17.89 -8.19
CA ILE A 440 15.78 -17.90 -7.75
C ILE A 440 15.58 -18.26 -6.28
N ARG A 441 16.62 -18.79 -5.60
CA ARG A 441 16.51 -19.27 -4.21
C ARG A 441 15.92 -18.23 -3.25
N PRO A 442 16.30 -16.94 -3.29
CA PRO A 442 15.71 -15.94 -2.39
C PRO A 442 14.20 -15.72 -2.61
N VAL A 443 13.74 -15.83 -3.86
CA VAL A 443 12.32 -15.66 -4.23
C VAL A 443 11.51 -16.85 -3.72
N VAL A 444 11.96 -18.07 -4.01
CA VAL A 444 11.31 -19.30 -3.55
C VAL A 444 11.29 -19.37 -2.03
N ALA A 445 12.39 -19.01 -1.37
CA ALA A 445 12.47 -19.00 0.09
C ALA A 445 11.47 -18.03 0.73
N ALA A 446 11.32 -16.81 0.18
CA ALA A 446 10.36 -15.83 0.71
C ALA A 446 8.92 -16.31 0.61
N ILE A 447 8.53 -16.95 -0.51
CA ILE A 447 7.19 -17.54 -0.65
C ILE A 447 7.00 -18.71 0.34
N LYS A 448 7.99 -19.62 0.43
CA LYS A 448 7.92 -20.77 1.33
C LYS A 448 7.82 -20.34 2.80
N GLU A 449 8.59 -19.34 3.20
CA GLU A 449 8.54 -18.75 4.54
C GLU A 449 7.15 -18.15 4.82
N PHE A 450 6.59 -17.37 3.89
CA PHE A 450 5.26 -16.81 4.05
C PHE A 450 4.20 -17.91 4.26
N PHE A 451 4.14 -18.92 3.41
CA PHE A 451 3.14 -19.98 3.55
C PHE A 451 3.39 -20.87 4.77
N GLY A 452 4.65 -21.09 5.16
CA GLY A 452 5.03 -21.99 6.24
C GLY A 452 4.88 -21.40 7.64
N SER A 453 5.41 -20.18 7.85
CA SER A 453 5.61 -19.59 9.18
C SER A 453 4.90 -18.26 9.43
N SER A 454 4.23 -17.67 8.43
CA SER A 454 3.49 -16.41 8.63
C SER A 454 2.31 -16.60 9.58
N GLN A 455 2.11 -15.64 10.49
CA GLN A 455 0.92 -15.57 11.35
C GLN A 455 -0.39 -15.46 10.55
N LEU A 456 -0.33 -14.94 9.32
CA LEU A 456 -1.48 -14.77 8.43
C LEU A 456 -1.77 -16.05 7.62
N SER A 457 -0.82 -16.99 7.52
CA SER A 457 -0.99 -18.29 6.87
C SER A 457 -1.41 -19.33 7.90
N GLN A 458 -2.72 -19.47 8.10
CA GLN A 458 -3.29 -20.30 9.16
C GLN A 458 -3.74 -21.66 8.63
N PHE A 459 -3.65 -22.70 9.45
CA PHE A 459 -4.33 -23.96 9.17
C PHE A 459 -5.82 -23.71 9.08
N MET A 460 -6.45 -24.26 8.04
CA MET A 460 -7.87 -24.07 7.83
C MET A 460 -8.67 -24.70 8.97
N ASP A 461 -9.69 -23.99 9.43
CA ASP A 461 -10.64 -24.54 10.39
C ASP A 461 -11.66 -25.36 9.60
N GLN A 462 -11.67 -26.66 9.82
CA GLN A 462 -12.46 -27.63 9.06
C GLN A 462 -13.46 -28.38 9.96
N THR A 463 -13.81 -27.80 11.10
CA THR A 463 -14.79 -28.42 12.02
C THR A 463 -16.17 -28.57 11.38
N ASN A 464 -16.58 -27.59 10.58
CA ASN A 464 -17.79 -27.61 9.77
C ASN A 464 -17.73 -26.51 8.70
N SER A 465 -18.66 -26.53 7.73
CA SER A 465 -18.66 -25.59 6.60
C SER A 465 -18.81 -24.11 7.01
N LEU A 466 -19.46 -23.83 8.14
CA LEU A 466 -19.57 -22.45 8.66
C LEU A 466 -18.22 -21.96 9.17
N ALA A 467 -17.50 -22.79 9.93
CA ALA A 467 -16.16 -22.47 10.42
C ALA A 467 -15.19 -22.19 9.26
N GLU A 468 -15.25 -23.00 8.20
CA GLU A 468 -14.46 -22.77 6.97
C GLU A 468 -14.76 -21.41 6.35
N LEU A 469 -16.04 -21.06 6.22
CA LEU A 469 -16.50 -19.83 5.60
C LEU A 469 -16.11 -18.60 6.42
N THR A 470 -16.35 -18.65 7.73
CA THR A 470 -15.95 -17.60 8.68
C THR A 470 -14.44 -17.37 8.64
N HIS A 471 -13.65 -18.45 8.60
CA HIS A 471 -12.19 -18.32 8.56
C HIS A 471 -11.70 -17.61 7.29
N LYS A 472 -12.30 -17.89 6.12
CA LYS A 472 -11.97 -17.22 4.86
C LYS A 472 -12.34 -15.74 4.82
N ARG A 473 -13.35 -15.33 5.61
CA ARG A 473 -13.84 -13.94 5.74
C ARG A 473 -13.28 -13.17 6.95
N ARG A 474 -12.33 -13.78 7.66
CA ARG A 474 -11.71 -13.21 8.85
C ARG A 474 -10.79 -12.04 8.51
N LEU A 475 -10.85 -11.01 9.34
CA LEU A 475 -9.96 -9.85 9.35
C LEU A 475 -9.11 -9.90 10.61
N SER A 476 -7.79 -9.78 10.46
CA SER A 476 -6.83 -9.73 11.56
C SER A 476 -6.14 -8.37 11.61
N ALA A 477 -6.21 -7.67 12.73
CA ALA A 477 -5.38 -6.49 13.00
C ALA A 477 -3.92 -6.86 13.37
N LEU A 478 -3.68 -8.14 13.64
CA LEU A 478 -2.38 -8.69 14.02
C LEU A 478 -1.54 -9.05 12.78
N GLY A 479 -0.23 -9.16 12.98
CA GLY A 479 0.73 -9.64 11.97
C GLY A 479 1.76 -8.58 11.55
N PRO A 480 2.66 -8.92 10.62
CA PRO A 480 3.70 -8.01 10.15
C PRO A 480 3.10 -6.70 9.61
N GLY A 481 3.59 -5.55 10.08
CA GLY A 481 3.06 -4.23 9.70
C GLY A 481 1.69 -3.87 10.28
N GLY A 482 1.07 -4.76 11.05
CA GLY A 482 -0.10 -4.50 11.87
C GLY A 482 0.28 -4.26 13.33
N LEU A 483 -0.64 -4.56 14.25
CA LEU A 483 -0.41 -4.41 15.68
C LEU A 483 0.16 -5.69 16.29
N SER A 484 0.98 -5.52 17.33
CA SER A 484 1.24 -6.63 18.25
C SER A 484 0.18 -6.62 19.35
N ARG A 485 -0.06 -7.80 19.93
CA ARG A 485 -1.07 -7.97 20.98
C ARG A 485 -0.80 -7.09 22.20
N GLU A 486 0.47 -6.91 22.56
CA GLU A 486 0.94 -6.12 23.70
C GLU A 486 0.80 -4.61 23.48
N ARG A 487 0.90 -4.16 22.22
CA ARG A 487 0.76 -2.73 21.86
C ARG A 487 -0.68 -2.33 21.55
N ALA A 488 -1.58 -3.30 21.47
CA ALA A 488 -2.99 -3.05 21.18
C ALA A 488 -3.71 -2.60 22.46
N GLY A 489 -3.90 -1.29 22.58
CA GLY A 489 -4.68 -0.66 23.65
C GLY A 489 -6.18 -0.97 23.58
N PHE A 490 -6.93 -0.39 24.51
CA PHE A 490 -8.38 -0.59 24.62
C PHE A 490 -9.15 -0.03 23.41
N GLU A 491 -8.81 1.19 22.97
CA GLU A 491 -9.50 1.89 21.87
C GLU A 491 -9.54 1.07 20.58
N VAL A 492 -8.43 0.43 20.23
CA VAL A 492 -8.34 -0.37 19.00
C VAL A 492 -9.18 -1.66 19.05
N ARG A 493 -9.54 -2.12 20.25
CA ARG A 493 -10.37 -3.32 20.44
C ARG A 493 -11.86 -3.00 20.45
N ASP A 494 -12.22 -1.73 20.60
CA ASP A 494 -13.60 -1.30 20.73
C ASP A 494 -14.32 -1.29 19.36
N VAL A 495 -15.65 -1.28 19.41
CA VAL A 495 -16.49 -1.20 18.22
C VAL A 495 -16.62 0.24 17.79
N HIS A 496 -15.96 0.58 16.67
CA HIS A 496 -16.07 1.89 16.08
C HIS A 496 -17.39 2.07 15.30
N HIS A 497 -17.98 3.27 15.32
CA HIS A 497 -19.24 3.56 14.62
C HIS A 497 -19.15 3.30 13.10
N SER A 498 -17.96 3.46 12.51
CA SER A 498 -17.73 3.16 11.09
C SER A 498 -17.82 1.67 10.74
N HIS A 499 -17.77 0.77 11.73
CA HIS A 499 -17.87 -0.68 11.50
C HIS A 499 -19.23 -1.11 10.96
N TYR A 500 -20.27 -0.31 11.16
CA TYR A 500 -21.64 -0.61 10.73
C TYR A 500 -21.70 -0.99 9.25
N GLY A 501 -22.24 -2.18 8.97
CA GLY A 501 -22.36 -2.76 7.62
C GLY A 501 -21.05 -3.24 6.98
N ARG A 502 -19.91 -3.15 7.67
CA ARG A 502 -18.57 -3.46 7.16
C ARG A 502 -17.90 -4.61 7.92
N ILE A 503 -17.83 -4.49 9.24
CA ILE A 503 -17.26 -5.49 10.14
C ILE A 503 -18.34 -5.89 11.14
N CYS A 504 -18.48 -7.19 11.42
CA CYS A 504 -19.43 -7.67 12.41
C CYS A 504 -19.01 -7.17 13.81
N PRO A 505 -19.87 -6.43 14.54
CA PRO A 505 -19.54 -5.95 15.88
C PRO A 505 -19.67 -7.03 16.97
N ILE A 506 -20.20 -8.21 16.61
CA ILE A 506 -20.49 -9.31 17.55
C ILE A 506 -19.45 -10.42 17.43
N GLU A 507 -19.13 -10.83 16.20
CA GLU A 507 -18.27 -11.99 15.96
C GLU A 507 -16.79 -11.61 16.17
N THR A 508 -16.30 -11.84 17.38
CA THR A 508 -14.89 -11.71 17.76
C THR A 508 -14.55 -12.77 18.81
N PRO A 509 -13.29 -13.29 18.87
CA PRO A 509 -12.91 -14.21 19.93
C PRO A 509 -13.00 -13.57 21.31
N GLU A 510 -13.65 -14.22 22.28
CA GLU A 510 -13.79 -13.72 23.67
C GLU A 510 -12.47 -13.73 24.46
N GLY A 511 -11.47 -14.46 23.96
CA GLY A 511 -10.17 -14.54 24.57
C GLY A 511 -9.34 -13.27 24.39
N PRO A 512 -8.02 -13.35 24.59
CA PRO A 512 -7.16 -12.16 24.59
C PRO A 512 -6.95 -11.51 23.20
N ASN A 513 -7.55 -12.07 22.15
CA ASN A 513 -7.59 -11.51 20.81
C ASN A 513 -8.92 -10.76 20.52
N ILE A 514 -9.76 -10.55 21.53
CA ILE A 514 -11.00 -9.76 21.44
C ILE A 514 -10.75 -8.39 20.79
N GLY A 515 -11.57 -8.05 19.81
CA GLY A 515 -11.49 -6.81 19.03
C GLY A 515 -10.37 -6.77 17.98
N LEU A 516 -9.36 -7.64 18.08
CA LEU A 516 -8.23 -7.68 17.14
C LEU A 516 -8.46 -8.64 15.97
N ILE A 517 -9.41 -9.55 16.12
CA ILE A 517 -9.88 -10.46 15.09
C ILE A 517 -11.38 -10.26 14.96
N GLY A 518 -11.85 -9.99 13.75
CA GLY A 518 -13.26 -9.86 13.42
C GLY A 518 -13.60 -10.52 12.09
N SER A 519 -14.85 -10.44 11.70
CA SER A 519 -15.35 -10.97 10.42
C SER A 519 -15.97 -9.87 9.58
N LEU A 520 -15.85 -9.99 8.26
CA LEU A 520 -16.57 -9.12 7.34
C LEU A 520 -18.08 -9.31 7.49
N ALA A 521 -18.83 -8.20 7.48
CA ALA A 521 -20.29 -8.25 7.43
C ALA A 521 -20.78 -8.90 6.12
N THR A 522 -22.01 -9.39 6.08
CA THR A 522 -22.55 -10.21 4.99
C THR A 522 -22.47 -9.54 3.61
N TYR A 523 -22.89 -8.28 3.51
CA TYR A 523 -22.88 -7.51 2.26
C TYR A 523 -21.63 -6.64 2.09
N ALA A 524 -20.65 -6.74 3.00
CA ALA A 524 -19.44 -5.97 2.91
C ALA A 524 -18.58 -6.44 1.72
N ARG A 525 -18.06 -5.47 0.97
CA ARG A 525 -17.12 -5.69 -0.14
C ARG A 525 -15.84 -4.90 0.10
N VAL A 526 -14.73 -5.33 -0.49
CA VAL A 526 -13.47 -4.59 -0.43
C VAL A 526 -13.18 -4.01 -1.80
N ASN A 527 -12.98 -2.70 -1.87
CA ASN A 527 -12.65 -2.05 -3.13
C ASN A 527 -11.16 -2.21 -3.49
N ARG A 528 -10.79 -1.76 -4.69
CA ARG A 528 -9.40 -1.82 -5.21
C ARG A 528 -8.35 -1.12 -4.34
N TYR A 529 -8.75 -0.24 -3.43
CA TYR A 529 -7.86 0.47 -2.52
C TYR A 529 -7.75 -0.21 -1.15
N GLY A 530 -8.50 -1.28 -0.93
CA GLY A 530 -8.56 -2.01 0.34
C GLY A 530 -9.58 -1.45 1.34
N PHE A 531 -10.42 -0.48 0.98
CA PHE A 531 -11.47 0.00 1.89
C PHE A 531 -12.69 -0.90 1.84
N ILE A 532 -13.34 -1.07 2.99
CA ILE A 532 -14.55 -1.87 3.12
C ILE A 532 -15.77 -1.00 2.79
N GLU A 533 -16.51 -1.40 1.78
CA GLU A 533 -17.73 -0.76 1.30
C GLU A 533 -18.95 -1.56 1.74
N THR A 534 -20.09 -0.86 1.86
CA THR A 534 -21.36 -1.45 2.23
C THR A 534 -22.47 -0.81 1.38
N PRO A 535 -23.40 -1.60 0.81
CA PRO A 535 -24.41 -1.08 -0.10
C PRO A 535 -25.49 -0.29 0.65
N TYR A 536 -25.92 0.82 0.04
CA TYR A 536 -27.06 1.62 0.50
C TYR A 536 -28.07 1.81 -0.64
N ARG A 537 -29.35 1.93 -0.29
CA ARG A 537 -30.38 2.41 -1.21
C ARG A 537 -30.40 3.93 -1.15
N VAL A 538 -30.15 4.58 -2.28
CA VAL A 538 -30.30 6.04 -2.40
C VAL A 538 -31.79 6.36 -2.30
N VAL A 539 -32.14 7.31 -1.44
CA VAL A 539 -33.52 7.77 -1.19
C VAL A 539 -33.81 8.99 -2.03
#